data_AF-A0AB35IMP5-F1
#
_entry.id   AF-A0AB35IMP5-F1
#
_cell.length_a   1.000
_cell.length_b   1.000
_cell.length_c   1.000
_cell.angle_alpha   90.00
_cell.angle_beta   90.00
_cell.angle_gamma   90.00
#
_symmetry.space_group_name_H-M   'P 1'
#
loop_
_entity.id
_entity.type
_entity.pdbx_description
1 polymer ?
#
loop_
_entity_poly.entity_id
_entity_poly.type
_entity_poly.pdbx_seq_one_letter_code
_entity_poly.pdbx_strand_id
1 'polypeptide(L)'
;MPKFVNKDENIILNLNYSSEESFTGMYWIDGKKIYRKYINFNISSSSYDYTHNLNIAEYVKFDLKCTFSDGTIVSLPYVFFESENKWTNCLLITSLKANYIRFYNAWATGRIYGIIEYTKN
;
A
#
# COMPACT_ATOMS: atom_id res chain seq x y z
N MET A 1 -13.77 -4.41 -18.47
CA MET A 1 -12.71 -3.74 -17.70
C MET A 1 -11.54 -3.45 -18.64
N PRO A 2 -11.08 -2.18 -18.78
CA PRO A 2 -10.19 -1.78 -19.87
C PRO A 2 -8.78 -2.35 -19.70
N LYS A 3 -8.31 -3.05 -20.72
CA LYS A 3 -6.94 -3.57 -20.84
C LYS A 3 -6.45 -3.36 -22.26
N PHE A 4 -5.16 -3.06 -22.42
CA PHE A 4 -4.50 -3.03 -23.71
C PHE A 4 -3.68 -4.29 -23.86
N VAL A 5 -3.81 -4.96 -25.00
CA VAL A 5 -3.10 -6.20 -25.32
C VAL A 5 -2.30 -6.03 -26.61
N ASN A 6 -1.21 -6.78 -26.75
CA ASN A 6 -0.46 -6.83 -28.01
C ASN A 6 -1.16 -7.76 -29.01
N LYS A 7 -0.58 -7.91 -30.22
CA LYS A 7 -1.07 -8.82 -31.27
C LYS A 7 -1.13 -10.30 -30.87
N ASP A 8 -0.39 -10.67 -29.82
CA ASP A 8 -0.31 -12.03 -29.27
C ASP A 8 -1.16 -12.17 -27.98
N GLU A 9 -2.07 -11.21 -27.74
CA GLU A 9 -2.95 -11.13 -26.56
C GLU A 9 -2.25 -10.91 -25.20
N ASN A 10 -0.95 -10.64 -25.18
CA ASN A 10 -0.23 -10.30 -23.97
C ASN A 10 -0.68 -8.94 -23.43
N ILE A 11 -0.96 -8.86 -22.12
CA ILE A 11 -1.37 -7.61 -21.46
C ILE A 11 -0.20 -6.62 -21.46
N ILE A 12 -0.39 -5.50 -22.16
CA ILE A 12 0.54 -4.37 -22.19
C ILE A 12 0.26 -3.41 -21.02
N LEU A 13 -1.03 -3.12 -20.79
CA LEU A 13 -1.48 -2.19 -19.76
C LEU A 13 -2.79 -2.71 -19.16
N ASN A 14 -2.77 -2.92 -17.85
CA ASN A 14 -3.94 -3.29 -17.07
C ASN A 14 -4.38 -2.10 -16.21
N LEU A 15 -5.55 -1.55 -16.51
CA LEU A 15 -6.12 -0.44 -15.72
C LEU A 15 -6.97 -0.93 -14.54
N ASN A 16 -7.02 -2.24 -14.30
CA ASN A 16 -7.80 -2.82 -13.22
C ASN A 16 -7.01 -2.78 -11.90
N TYR A 17 -7.73 -2.50 -10.81
CA TYR A 17 -7.23 -2.74 -9.47
C TYR A 17 -7.34 -4.24 -9.17
N SER A 18 -6.20 -4.88 -8.86
CA SER A 18 -6.11 -6.31 -8.60
C SER A 18 -5.32 -6.58 -7.33
N SER A 19 -5.73 -7.59 -6.56
CA SER A 19 -4.94 -8.14 -5.46
C SER A 19 -3.71 -8.90 -5.95
N GLU A 20 -3.70 -9.31 -7.21
CA GLU A 20 -2.52 -9.87 -7.87
C GLU A 20 -1.56 -8.76 -8.29
N GLU A 21 -0.27 -9.07 -8.19
CA GLU A 21 0.77 -8.19 -8.67
C GLU A 21 0.69 -8.06 -10.20
N SER A 22 0.82 -6.84 -10.72
CA SER A 22 0.87 -6.60 -12.17
C SER A 22 1.79 -5.44 -12.52
N PHE A 23 2.41 -5.53 -13.71
CA PHE A 23 3.11 -4.40 -14.29
C PHE A 23 2.11 -3.30 -14.68
N THR A 24 2.41 -2.07 -14.29
CA THR A 24 1.51 -0.92 -14.50
C THR A 24 1.58 -0.34 -15.92
N GLY A 25 2.54 -0.76 -16.75
CA GLY A 25 2.87 -0.07 -17.99
C GLY A 25 3.78 1.14 -17.81
N MET A 26 4.08 1.54 -16.57
CA MET A 26 4.88 2.72 -16.25
C MET A 26 6.30 2.35 -15.81
N TYR A 27 7.23 3.27 -16.06
CA TYR A 27 8.63 3.14 -15.66
C TYR A 27 8.99 4.24 -14.67
N TRP A 28 9.87 3.91 -13.72
CA TRP A 28 10.44 4.86 -12.78
C TRP A 28 11.51 5.73 -13.47
N ILE A 29 11.97 6.78 -12.80
CA ILE A 29 12.89 7.77 -13.39
C ILE A 29 14.23 7.15 -13.84
N ASP A 30 14.62 6.02 -13.24
CA ASP A 30 15.81 5.24 -13.59
C ASP A 30 15.55 4.16 -14.65
N GLY A 31 14.35 4.11 -15.23
CA GLY A 31 13.95 3.15 -16.25
C GLY A 31 13.50 1.78 -15.71
N LYS A 32 13.40 1.58 -14.38
CA LYS A 32 12.84 0.34 -13.81
C LYS A 32 11.34 0.24 -14.00
N LYS A 33 10.82 -0.98 -14.22
CA LYS A 33 9.37 -1.24 -14.30
C LYS A 33 8.69 -0.98 -12.96
N ILE A 34 7.54 -0.30 -13.00
CA ILE A 34 6.70 -0.10 -11.82
C ILE A 34 5.62 -1.20 -11.79
N TYR A 35 5.61 -1.95 -10.70
CA TYR A 35 4.61 -2.97 -10.40
C TYR A 35 3.61 -2.43 -9.39
N ARG A 36 2.38 -2.94 -9.43
CA ARG A 36 1.29 -2.57 -8.53
C ARG A 36 0.67 -3.82 -7.90
N LYS A 37 0.32 -3.72 -6.62
CA LYS A 37 -0.52 -4.69 -5.92
C LYS A 37 -1.54 -3.99 -5.04
N TYR A 38 -2.78 -4.47 -5.03
CA TYR A 38 -3.79 -4.02 -4.07
C TYR A 38 -3.72 -4.87 -2.80
N ILE A 39 -3.81 -4.23 -1.64
CA ILE A 39 -3.81 -4.88 -0.33
C ILE A 39 -5.13 -4.65 0.38
N ASN A 40 -5.57 -5.66 1.11
CA ASN A 40 -6.78 -5.64 1.92
C ASN A 40 -6.57 -6.54 3.13
N PHE A 41 -6.55 -5.97 4.33
CA PHE A 41 -6.33 -6.71 5.58
C PHE A 41 -6.95 -5.96 6.76
N ASN A 42 -7.11 -6.66 7.88
CA ASN A 42 -7.60 -6.07 9.13
C ASN A 42 -6.44 -5.86 10.09
N ILE A 43 -6.46 -4.75 10.82
CA ILE A 43 -5.61 -4.52 11.98
C ILE A 43 -6.38 -4.92 13.23
N SER A 44 -5.78 -5.76 14.07
CA SER A 44 -6.40 -6.29 15.29
C SER A 44 -5.75 -5.79 16.58
N SER A 45 -4.69 -4.98 16.49
CA SER A 45 -3.91 -4.49 17.63
C SER A 45 -3.36 -3.09 17.38
N SER A 46 -3.06 -2.38 18.46
CA SER A 46 -2.50 -1.02 18.42
C SER A 46 -1.10 -0.94 17.81
N SER A 47 -0.38 -2.04 17.79
CA SER A 47 0.84 -2.23 17.02
C SER A 47 0.67 -3.45 16.13
N TYR A 48 0.81 -3.28 14.82
CA TYR A 48 0.61 -4.35 13.84
C TYR A 48 1.61 -4.23 12.69
N ASP A 49 2.22 -5.35 12.32
CA ASP A 49 3.10 -5.47 11.16
C ASP A 49 2.37 -6.28 10.09
N TYR A 50 2.00 -5.64 8.99
CA TYR A 50 1.47 -6.34 7.82
C TYR A 50 2.62 -6.70 6.88
N THR A 51 2.92 -7.99 6.77
CA THR A 51 3.92 -8.51 5.83
C THR A 51 3.29 -8.73 4.46
N HIS A 52 3.77 -8.03 3.43
CA HIS A 52 3.23 -8.14 2.07
C HIS A 52 3.98 -9.14 1.18
N ASN A 53 5.17 -9.60 1.58
CA ASN A 53 6.01 -10.57 0.85
C ASN A 53 6.26 -10.20 -0.62
N LEU A 54 6.64 -8.94 -0.88
CA LEU A 54 6.87 -8.46 -2.24
C LEU A 54 8.38 -8.27 -2.45
N ASN A 55 8.89 -8.62 -3.62
CA ASN A 55 10.29 -8.37 -3.95
C ASN A 55 10.49 -6.88 -4.33
N ILE A 56 10.62 -6.03 -3.33
CA ILE A 56 10.70 -4.58 -3.49
C ILE A 56 12.17 -4.13 -3.49
N ALA A 57 12.56 -3.37 -4.51
CA ALA A 57 13.77 -2.54 -4.48
C ALA A 57 13.46 -1.15 -3.91
N GLU A 58 12.42 -0.49 -4.46
CA GLU A 58 12.03 0.86 -4.07
C GLU A 58 10.50 0.99 -4.11
N TYR A 59 9.93 1.63 -3.09
CA TYR A 59 8.52 2.01 -3.12
C TYR A 59 8.35 3.28 -3.95
N VAL A 60 7.43 3.24 -4.91
CA VAL A 60 7.10 4.35 -5.79
C VAL A 60 5.92 5.14 -5.25
N LYS A 61 4.85 4.44 -4.84
CA LYS A 61 3.65 5.05 -4.29
C LYS A 61 3.00 4.12 -3.28
N PHE A 62 2.42 4.73 -2.27
CA PHE A 62 1.60 4.05 -1.29
C PHE A 62 0.35 4.88 -1.03
N ASP A 63 -0.82 4.30 -1.27
CA ASP A 63 -2.12 4.95 -1.08
C ASP A 63 -3.01 4.00 -0.29
N LEU A 64 -3.13 4.23 1.02
CA LEU A 64 -3.99 3.43 1.88
C LEU A 64 -5.13 4.24 2.45
N LYS A 65 -6.21 3.52 2.71
CA LYS A 65 -7.38 3.99 3.45
C LYS A 65 -7.63 3.02 4.60
N CYS A 66 -7.95 3.59 5.75
CA CYS A 66 -8.43 2.85 6.90
C CYS A 66 -9.91 3.15 7.12
N THR A 67 -10.71 2.11 7.33
CA THR A 67 -12.06 2.22 7.88
C THR A 67 -12.02 1.73 9.32
N PHE A 68 -12.24 2.64 10.26
CA PHE A 68 -12.34 2.38 11.69
C PHE A 68 -13.63 1.62 12.04
N SER A 69 -13.68 1.03 13.23
CA SER A 69 -14.86 0.30 13.73
C SER A 69 -16.13 1.15 13.86
N ASP A 70 -15.98 2.47 14.04
CA ASP A 70 -17.08 3.44 14.09
C ASP A 70 -17.55 3.89 12.69
N GLY A 71 -16.94 3.38 11.63
CA GLY A 71 -17.24 3.73 10.24
C GLY A 71 -16.45 4.93 9.69
N THR A 72 -15.63 5.59 10.50
CA THR A 72 -14.77 6.70 10.05
C THR A 72 -13.79 6.19 8.99
N ILE A 73 -13.60 6.97 7.91
CA ILE A 73 -12.65 6.64 6.83
C ILE A 73 -11.56 7.70 6.78
N VAL A 74 -10.30 7.28 6.85
CA VAL A 74 -9.13 8.16 6.74
C VAL A 74 -8.16 7.66 5.68
N SER A 75 -7.48 8.59 4.99
CA SER A 75 -6.34 8.27 4.13
C SER A 75 -5.06 8.23 4.97
N LEU A 76 -4.12 7.34 4.63
CA LEU A 76 -2.85 7.19 5.33
C LEU A 76 -1.65 7.66 4.46
N PRO A 77 -0.56 8.18 5.07
CA PRO A 77 -0.36 8.30 6.49
C PRO A 77 -1.23 9.39 7.14
N TYR A 78 -1.73 9.11 8.34
CA TYR A 78 -2.57 10.02 9.12
C TYR A 78 -1.88 10.33 10.44
N VAL A 79 -1.61 11.61 10.68
CA VAL A 79 -1.00 12.10 11.91
C VAL A 79 -2.03 12.97 12.62
N PHE A 80 -2.45 12.54 13.81
CA PHE A 80 -3.39 13.28 14.66
C PHE A 80 -2.69 13.72 15.95
N PHE A 81 -2.88 14.99 16.30
CA PHE A 81 -2.37 15.58 17.53
C PHE A 81 -3.53 15.82 18.48
N GLU A 82 -3.61 15.02 19.55
CA GLU A 82 -4.46 15.34 20.68
C GLU A 82 -3.62 16.07 21.74
N SER A 83 -4.19 17.07 22.40
CA SER A 83 -3.51 18.02 23.29
C SER A 83 -2.85 17.39 24.54
N GLU A 84 -2.96 16.08 24.72
CA GLU A 84 -2.42 15.33 25.86
C GLU A 84 -1.56 14.14 25.38
N ASN A 85 -0.36 14.42 24.86
CA ASN A 85 0.77 13.48 24.75
C ASN A 85 0.54 12.10 24.09
N LYS A 86 -0.44 11.95 23.19
CA LYS A 86 -0.64 10.70 22.44
C LYS A 86 -0.44 10.95 20.95
N TRP A 87 0.76 10.63 20.49
CA TRP A 87 1.11 10.66 19.07
C TRP A 87 0.52 9.43 18.39
N THR A 88 -0.46 9.63 17.50
CA THR A 88 -0.94 8.56 16.60
C THR A 88 -0.24 8.73 15.26
N ASN A 89 0.77 7.88 15.03
CA ASN A 89 1.47 7.80 13.75
C ASN A 89 0.89 6.63 12.95
N CYS A 90 -0.13 6.89 12.14
CA CYS A 90 -0.45 5.94 11.10
C CYS A 90 0.53 6.14 9.94
N LEU A 91 1.61 5.37 10.00
CA LEU A 91 2.48 4.85 8.94
C LEU A 91 3.81 5.55 8.60
N LEU A 92 4.87 4.81 8.90
CA LEU A 92 6.24 4.96 8.44
C LEU A 92 6.59 3.69 7.65
N ILE A 93 6.91 3.80 6.37
CA ILE A 93 7.57 2.71 5.61
C ILE A 93 9.08 2.91 5.79
N THR A 94 9.72 2.08 6.61
CA THR A 94 11.18 2.16 6.78
C THR A 94 11.89 1.22 5.82
N SER A 95 12.82 1.74 5.03
CA SER A 95 13.71 0.99 4.13
C SER A 95 14.50 -0.14 4.81
N LEU A 96 14.68 -0.10 6.14
CA LEU A 96 15.37 -1.14 6.89
C LEU A 96 14.67 -2.51 6.85
N LYS A 97 13.37 -2.56 6.52
CA LYS A 97 12.61 -3.80 6.39
C LYS A 97 11.54 -3.66 5.30
N ALA A 98 11.99 -3.63 4.05
CA ALA A 98 11.22 -3.42 2.81
C ALA A 98 10.11 -4.47 2.50
N ASN A 99 9.64 -5.19 3.51
CA ASN A 99 8.65 -6.27 3.41
C ASN A 99 7.43 -6.09 4.31
N TYR A 100 7.37 -5.04 5.12
CA TYR A 100 6.22 -4.79 5.97
C TYR A 100 5.77 -3.33 5.97
N ILE A 101 4.50 -3.19 6.32
CA ILE A 101 3.83 -1.93 6.59
C ILE A 101 3.52 -1.94 8.08
N ARG A 102 4.14 -1.01 8.81
CA ARG A 102 4.04 -0.95 10.27
C ARG A 102 3.06 0.12 10.72
N PHE A 103 2.17 -0.27 11.62
CA PHE A 103 1.21 0.60 12.28
C PHE A 103 1.61 0.77 13.75
N TYR A 104 1.73 2.02 14.21
CA TYR A 104 2.03 2.35 15.62
C TYR A 104 0.88 3.13 16.24
N ASN A 105 0.52 2.79 17.48
CA ASN A 105 -0.59 3.41 18.21
C ASN A 105 -1.89 3.46 17.40
N ALA A 106 -2.14 2.45 16.57
CA ALA A 106 -3.37 2.35 15.80
C ALA A 106 -4.54 2.11 16.78
N TRP A 107 -5.21 3.17 17.21
CA TRP A 107 -6.55 3.02 17.82
C TRP A 107 -7.55 2.41 16.83
N ALA A 108 -7.17 2.33 15.56
CA ALA A 108 -7.86 1.67 14.48
C ALA A 108 -7.76 0.14 14.59
N THR A 109 -8.64 -0.50 15.35
CA THR A 109 -9.15 -1.79 14.86
C THR A 109 -10.00 -1.46 13.63
N GLY A 110 -9.56 -1.94 12.48
CA GLY A 110 -10.09 -1.42 11.24
C GLY A 110 -9.62 -2.18 10.02
N ARG A 111 -10.35 -2.00 8.93
CA ARG A 111 -10.02 -2.59 7.64
C ARG A 111 -9.16 -1.62 6.86
N ILE A 112 -8.01 -2.10 6.41
CA ILE A 112 -7.10 -1.37 5.53
C ILE A 112 -7.33 -1.83 4.10
N TYR A 113 -7.42 -0.87 3.21
CA TYR A 113 -7.39 -1.08 1.77
C TYR A 113 -6.42 -0.13 1.12
N GLY A 114 -5.68 -0.58 0.13
CA GLY A 114 -4.88 0.36 -0.62
C GLY A 114 -4.00 -0.24 -1.69
N ILE A 115 -3.20 0.63 -2.29
CA ILE A 115 -2.36 0.36 -3.43
C ILE A 115 -0.90 0.51 -3.01
N ILE A 116 -0.10 -0.49 -3.36
CA ILE A 116 1.36 -0.41 -3.31
C ILE A 116 1.88 -0.39 -4.74
N GLU A 117 2.66 0.62 -5.08
CA GLU A 117 3.46 0.66 -6.31
C GLU A 117 4.94 0.67 -5.97
N TYR A 118 5.72 -0.10 -6.71
CA TYR A 118 7.13 -0.32 -6.41
C TYR A 118 7.92 -0.80 -7.62
N THR A 119 9.24 -0.66 -7.55
CA THR A 119 10.20 -1.30 -8.45
C THR A 119 10.73 -2.59 -7.81
N LYS A 120 11.20 -3.52 -8.64
CA LYS A 120 11.82 -4.78 -8.19
C LYS A 120 13.34 -4.68 -8.25
N ASN A 121 14.01 -5.52 -7.44
CA ASN A 121 15.44 -5.81 -7.59
C ASN A 121 15.71 -6.56 -8.91
#